data_AF-A0A938W710-F1
#
_entry.id   AF-A0A938W710-F1
#
_cell.length_a   1.000
_cell.length_b   1.000
_cell.length_c   1.000
_cell.angle_alpha   90.00
_cell.angle_beta   90.00
_cell.angle_gamma   90.00
#
_symmetry.space_group_name_H-M   'P 1'
#
loop_
_entity.id
_entity.type
_entity.pdbx_description
1 polymer ?
#
loop_
_entity_poly.entity_id
_entity_poly.type
_entity_poly.pdbx_seq_one_letter_code
_entity_poly.pdbx_strand_id
1 'polypeptide(L)'
;MIADILGEPGQSHMFQYIRLESYEDTLNNLRFRPLDGPLLEALDALPDYRLHYMLDYETGGSPSLLDAAQFDRPFAYQLAITRHDVAEPRAADLVTTFNFLLGLRVRAIRTFQKPQKPGFSPAPVVRVTGEDPAGRRVCVLWRDVPPLAEMEAERAWLQGEALAGVAYDLLYINGESALPGSLAIEPEFKRLMFEGVR
;
A
#
# COMPACT_ATOMS: atom_id res chain seq x y z
N MET A 1 -19.97 -0.11 57.74
CA MET A 1 -19.34 1.15 57.30
C MET A 1 -18.49 0.81 56.08
N ILE A 2 -19.00 1.08 54.88
CA ILE A 2 -18.52 2.10 53.89
C ILE A 2 -17.04 1.91 53.47
N ALA A 3 -16.64 1.83 52.20
CA ALA A 3 -17.22 2.41 50.98
C ALA A 3 -16.82 1.68 49.68
N ASP A 4 -17.62 1.90 48.64
CA ASP A 4 -17.41 1.69 47.20
C ASP A 4 -16.06 2.22 46.66
N ILE A 5 -15.51 1.55 45.63
CA ILE A 5 -14.97 2.21 44.44
C ILE A 5 -15.38 1.40 43.20
N LEU A 6 -16.23 1.99 42.36
CA LEU A 6 -16.58 1.53 41.01
C LEU A 6 -15.52 1.99 40.00
N GLY A 7 -15.18 1.11 39.05
CA GLY A 7 -14.99 1.47 37.63
C GLY A 7 -13.57 1.59 37.09
N GLU A 8 -13.21 0.68 36.19
CA GLU A 8 -12.68 1.03 34.84
C GLU A 8 -13.11 -0.06 33.83
N PRO A 9 -13.55 0.28 32.61
CA PRO A 9 -13.81 -0.69 31.56
C PRO A 9 -12.48 -1.23 31.00
N GLY A 10 -12.35 -2.56 30.92
CA GLY A 10 -11.18 -3.21 30.35
C GLY A 10 -10.92 -2.72 28.91
N GLN A 11 -9.73 -2.16 28.68
CA GLN A 11 -9.32 -1.70 27.36
C GLN A 11 -8.99 -2.92 26.49
N SER A 12 -9.69 -3.09 25.36
CA SER A 12 -9.31 -4.07 24.33
C SER A 12 -8.03 -3.61 23.65
N HIS A 13 -6.95 -4.39 23.77
CA HIS A 13 -5.67 -4.13 23.11
C HIS A 13 -5.56 -4.97 21.85
N MET A 14 -5.08 -4.39 20.74
CA MET A 14 -4.73 -5.09 19.51
C MET A 14 -3.23 -4.95 19.26
N PHE A 15 -2.52 -6.07 19.10
CA PHE A 15 -1.08 -6.11 18.85
C PHE A 15 -0.82 -6.58 17.42
N GLN A 16 0.00 -5.84 16.67
CA GLN A 16 0.49 -6.24 15.35
C GLN A 16 2.01 -6.39 15.40
N TYR A 17 2.52 -7.54 14.96
CA TYR A 17 3.95 -7.81 14.88
C TYR A 17 4.46 -7.45 13.48
N ILE A 18 5.50 -6.63 13.40
CA ILE A 18 6.20 -6.29 12.15
C ILE A 18 7.57 -6.97 12.17
N ARG A 19 7.87 -7.77 11.15
CA ARG A 19 9.19 -8.38 10.93
C ARG A 19 9.84 -7.68 9.74
N LEU A 20 10.99 -7.06 9.96
CA LEU A 20 11.81 -6.43 8.92
C LEU A 20 12.64 -7.50 8.19
N GLU A 21 12.79 -7.37 6.88
CA GLU A 21 13.62 -8.27 6.04
C GLU A 21 15.11 -7.91 6.14
N SER A 22 15.98 -8.86 5.76
CA SER A 22 17.43 -8.63 5.75
C SER A 22 17.85 -7.95 4.44
N TYR A 23 18.92 -7.16 4.50
CA TYR A 23 19.46 -6.39 3.36
C TYR A 23 19.78 -7.25 2.11
N GLU A 24 20.18 -8.52 2.29
CA GLU A 24 20.47 -9.42 1.17
C GLU A 24 19.19 -9.89 0.45
N ASP A 25 18.05 -9.95 1.16
CA ASP A 25 16.77 -10.38 0.61
C ASP A 25 16.14 -9.28 -0.27
N THR A 26 16.38 -8.01 0.04
CA THR A 26 15.91 -6.88 -0.78
C THR A 26 16.59 -6.79 -2.15
N LEU A 27 17.80 -7.32 -2.29
CA LEU A 27 18.65 -7.20 -3.47
C LEU A 27 18.25 -8.18 -4.60
N ASN A 28 17.69 -9.33 -4.23
CA ASN A 28 17.23 -10.36 -5.17
C ASN A 28 15.93 -10.01 -5.93
N ASN A 29 15.25 -8.93 -5.55
CA ASN A 29 14.05 -8.44 -6.24
C ASN A 29 14.36 -7.58 -7.47
N LEU A 30 15.63 -7.38 -7.80
CA LEU A 30 16.07 -6.68 -9.01
C LEU A 30 16.16 -7.67 -10.17
N ARG A 31 15.34 -7.48 -11.21
CA ARG A 31 15.53 -8.18 -12.49
C ARG A 31 16.39 -7.33 -13.41
N PHE A 32 17.62 -7.78 -13.60
CA PHE A 32 18.61 -7.17 -14.48
C PHE A 32 18.27 -7.40 -15.95
N ARG A 33 18.38 -6.37 -16.78
CA ARG A 33 18.52 -6.58 -18.23
C ARG A 33 19.98 -6.99 -18.49
N PRO A 34 20.27 -7.95 -19.39
CA PRO A 34 21.66 -8.26 -19.71
C PRO A 34 22.34 -7.00 -20.27
N LEU A 35 23.39 -6.55 -19.57
CA LEU A 35 24.29 -5.48 -20.02
C LEU A 35 25.31 -6.11 -20.97
N ASP A 36 25.24 -5.78 -22.26
CA ASP A 36 26.23 -6.21 -23.24
C ASP A 36 27.36 -5.17 -23.36
N GLY A 37 28.62 -5.61 -23.23
CA GLY A 37 29.81 -4.86 -23.64
C GLY A 37 30.78 -4.42 -22.52
N PRO A 38 31.80 -3.60 -22.88
CA PRO A 38 32.96 -3.26 -22.04
C PRO A 38 32.65 -2.50 -20.74
N LEU A 39 31.38 -2.12 -20.54
CA LEU A 39 30.87 -1.55 -19.30
C LEU A 39 30.79 -2.59 -18.16
N LEU A 40 30.51 -3.86 -18.48
CA LEU A 40 30.44 -4.95 -17.50
C LEU A 40 31.81 -5.25 -16.88
N GLU A 41 32.87 -5.22 -17.70
CA GLU A 41 34.26 -5.47 -17.26
C GLU A 41 34.79 -4.36 -16.34
N ALA A 42 34.38 -3.11 -16.57
CA ALA A 42 34.72 -1.98 -15.70
C ALA A 42 33.97 -2.03 -14.35
N LEU A 43 32.76 -2.61 -14.33
CA LEU A 43 31.91 -2.75 -13.14
C LEU A 43 32.33 -3.94 -12.24
N ASP A 44 32.90 -5.00 -12.81
CA ASP A 44 33.44 -6.13 -12.04
C ASP A 44 34.69 -5.76 -11.21
N ALA A 45 35.38 -4.68 -11.56
CA ALA A 45 36.53 -4.18 -10.81
C ALA A 45 36.15 -3.32 -9.59
N LEU A 46 34.88 -2.91 -9.45
CA LEU A 46 34.40 -1.99 -8.40
C LEU A 46 33.00 -2.41 -7.92
N PRO A 47 32.91 -3.43 -7.04
CA PRO A 47 31.64 -4.03 -6.64
C PRO A 47 30.66 -3.03 -6.00
N ASP A 48 31.16 -2.07 -5.21
CA ASP A 48 30.33 -1.08 -4.51
C ASP A 48 29.73 -0.02 -5.46
N TYR A 49 30.45 0.31 -6.55
CA TYR A 49 29.99 1.30 -7.54
C TYR A 49 29.01 0.69 -8.55
N ARG A 50 29.07 -0.63 -8.75
CA ARG A 50 28.16 -1.36 -9.63
C ARG A 50 26.73 -1.34 -9.12
N LEU A 51 26.53 -1.43 -7.81
CA LEU A 51 25.21 -1.48 -7.21
C LEU A 51 24.46 -0.15 -7.35
N HIS A 52 25.13 0.97 -7.08
CA HIS A 52 24.51 2.31 -7.15
C HIS A 52 24.12 2.68 -8.59
N TYR A 53 25.02 2.45 -9.55
CA TYR A 53 24.75 2.79 -10.95
C TYR A 53 23.73 1.85 -11.62
N MET A 54 23.66 0.56 -11.24
CA MET A 54 22.65 -0.38 -11.74
C MET A 54 21.25 -0.11 -11.14
N LEU A 55 21.17 0.39 -9.92
CA LEU A 55 19.93 0.85 -9.31
C LEU A 55 19.40 2.11 -10.00
N ASP A 56 20.25 3.09 -10.30
CA ASP A 56 19.80 4.35 -10.90
C ASP A 56 19.53 4.26 -12.41
N TYR A 57 20.30 3.44 -13.16
CA TYR A 57 20.23 3.43 -14.63
C TYR A 57 19.13 2.51 -15.20
N GLU A 58 18.76 1.42 -14.51
CA GLU A 58 17.73 0.47 -14.99
C GLU A 58 16.34 0.65 -14.35
N THR A 59 16.22 1.37 -13.23
CA THR A 59 14.92 1.66 -12.60
C THR A 59 14.13 2.76 -13.28
N GLY A 60 14.71 3.42 -14.29
CA GLY A 60 13.99 4.34 -15.18
C GLY A 60 12.87 3.70 -16.00
N GLY A 61 12.70 2.37 -15.97
CA GLY A 61 11.62 1.70 -16.70
C GLY A 61 11.30 0.22 -16.39
N SER A 62 11.94 -0.44 -15.43
CA SER A 62 11.57 -1.82 -15.02
C SER A 62 10.70 -1.83 -13.75
N PRO A 63 9.70 -2.73 -13.63
CA PRO A 63 8.78 -2.81 -12.48
C PRO A 63 9.53 -3.33 -11.25
N SER A 64 10.18 -2.40 -10.58
CA SER A 64 10.91 -2.54 -9.33
C SER A 64 9.94 -2.72 -8.17
N LEU A 65 9.96 -3.90 -7.52
CA LEU A 65 9.42 -4.24 -6.19
C LEU A 65 7.91 -4.06 -5.95
N LEU A 66 7.26 -3.15 -6.67
CA LEU A 66 5.91 -2.67 -6.49
C LEU A 66 5.32 -2.45 -7.87
N ASP A 67 4.54 -3.43 -8.33
CA ASP A 67 3.80 -3.29 -9.57
C ASP A 67 2.55 -2.45 -9.29
N ALA A 68 2.60 -1.18 -9.68
CA ALA A 68 1.48 -0.26 -9.50
C ALA A 68 0.20 -0.77 -10.18
N ALA A 69 0.30 -1.57 -11.25
CA ALA A 69 -0.88 -2.15 -11.89
C ALA A 69 -1.60 -3.18 -11.00
N GLN A 70 -0.91 -3.79 -10.05
CA GLN A 70 -1.51 -4.76 -9.12
C GLN A 70 -2.26 -4.08 -7.96
N PHE A 71 -2.12 -2.76 -7.77
CA PHE A 71 -2.92 -2.02 -6.79
C PHE A 71 -4.40 -1.98 -7.16
N ASP A 72 -4.77 -2.29 -8.40
CA ASP A 72 -6.16 -2.43 -8.85
C ASP A 72 -6.94 -3.51 -8.09
N ARG A 73 -6.23 -4.49 -7.50
CA ARG A 73 -6.80 -5.57 -6.68
C ARG A 73 -6.03 -5.72 -5.38
N PRO A 74 -6.16 -4.76 -4.45
CA PRO A 74 -5.24 -4.62 -3.33
C PRO A 74 -5.33 -5.77 -2.32
N PHE A 75 -6.46 -6.48 -2.27
CA PHE A 75 -6.68 -7.61 -1.36
C PHE A 75 -6.13 -8.95 -1.87
N ALA A 76 -5.79 -9.01 -3.17
CA ALA A 76 -5.20 -10.19 -3.81
C ALA A 76 -3.70 -10.01 -4.10
N TYR A 77 -3.11 -8.89 -3.65
CA TYR A 77 -1.72 -8.55 -3.95
C TYR A 77 -0.75 -9.54 -3.31
N GLN A 78 0.17 -10.06 -4.11
CA GLN A 78 1.21 -10.98 -3.66
C GLN A 78 2.59 -10.46 -4.04
N LEU A 79 3.52 -10.58 -3.10
CA LEU A 79 4.94 -10.39 -3.33
C LEU A 79 5.58 -11.74 -3.62
N ALA A 80 6.44 -11.82 -4.62
CA ALA A 80 7.28 -13.00 -4.84
C ALA A 80 8.53 -12.87 -3.96
N ILE A 81 8.69 -13.77 -2.98
CA ILE A 81 9.85 -13.79 -2.08
C ILE A 81 10.73 -14.96 -2.48
N THR A 82 11.97 -14.68 -2.91
CA THR A 82 12.92 -15.74 -3.25
C THR A 82 13.64 -16.22 -2.00
N ARG A 83 13.48 -17.48 -1.62
CA ARG A 83 14.19 -18.15 -0.54
C ARG A 83 14.90 -19.39 -1.10
N HIS A 84 16.22 -19.48 -0.92
CA HIS A 84 17.04 -20.59 -1.42
C HIS A 84 16.79 -20.88 -2.93
N ASP A 85 16.84 -19.84 -3.77
CA ASP A 85 16.62 -19.91 -5.23
C ASP A 85 15.20 -20.31 -5.68
N VAL A 86 14.23 -20.34 -4.76
CA VAL A 86 12.81 -20.61 -5.06
C VAL A 86 11.96 -19.38 -4.75
N ALA A 87 11.24 -18.87 -5.75
CA ALA A 87 10.29 -17.78 -5.56
C ALA A 87 8.97 -18.29 -4.97
N GLU A 88 8.65 -17.85 -3.75
CA GLU A 88 7.43 -18.18 -3.03
C GLU A 88 6.48 -16.96 -3.01
N PRO A 89 5.22 -17.08 -3.48
CA PRO A 89 4.26 -15.99 -3.39
C PRO A 89 3.80 -15.81 -1.94
N ARG A 90 3.84 -14.56 -1.45
CA ARG A 90 3.37 -14.19 -0.12
C ARG A 90 2.37 -13.05 -0.21
N ALA A 91 1.22 -13.21 0.43
CA ALA A 91 0.22 -12.16 0.52
C ALA A 91 0.78 -10.93 1.26
N ALA A 92 0.58 -9.75 0.68
CA ALA A 92 0.96 -8.48 1.30
C ALA A 92 -0.29 -7.72 1.75
N ASP A 93 -0.25 -7.17 2.96
CA ASP A 93 -1.31 -6.29 3.46
C ASP A 93 -1.00 -4.84 3.09
N LEU A 94 -1.44 -4.44 1.90
CA LEU A 94 -1.23 -3.08 1.38
C LEU A 94 -1.93 -2.02 2.24
N VAL A 95 -3.10 -2.35 2.79
CA VAL A 95 -3.90 -1.43 3.60
C VAL A 95 -3.10 -1.02 4.83
N THR A 96 -2.62 -2.01 5.58
CA THR A 96 -1.85 -1.74 6.79
C THR A 96 -0.51 -1.10 6.47
N THR A 97 0.16 -1.58 5.43
CA THR A 97 1.47 -1.04 5.02
C THR A 97 1.37 0.45 4.71
N PHE A 98 0.40 0.88 3.92
CA PHE A 98 0.27 2.29 3.56
C PHE A 98 -0.08 3.18 4.77
N ASN A 99 -0.95 2.72 5.66
CA ASN A 99 -1.26 3.46 6.88
C ASN A 99 -0.01 3.67 7.75
N PHE A 100 0.85 2.65 7.83
CA PHE A 100 2.12 2.74 8.54
C PHE A 100 3.08 3.73 7.88
N LEU A 101 3.24 3.65 6.55
CA LEU A 101 4.10 4.55 5.78
C LEU A 101 3.67 6.02 5.90
N LEU A 102 2.37 6.29 5.92
CA LEU A 102 1.83 7.63 6.16
C LEU A 102 2.08 8.15 7.58
N GLY A 103 2.53 7.29 8.51
CA GLY A 103 2.55 7.62 9.94
C GLY A 103 1.15 7.87 10.48
N LEU A 104 0.13 7.23 9.89
CA LEU A 104 -1.28 7.54 10.16
C LEU A 104 -1.69 7.02 11.53
N ARG A 105 -2.11 7.93 12.41
CA ARG A 105 -2.80 7.56 13.65
C ARG A 105 -4.23 7.17 13.34
N VAL A 106 -4.44 5.88 13.10
CA VAL A 106 -5.74 5.32 12.72
C VAL A 106 -6.78 5.56 13.82
N ARG A 107 -7.94 6.10 13.43
CA ARG A 107 -9.12 6.30 14.27
C ARG A 107 -10.19 5.25 14.03
N ALA A 108 -10.41 4.88 12.78
CA ALA A 108 -11.37 3.83 12.43
C ALA A 108 -10.99 3.13 11.13
N ILE A 109 -11.23 1.83 11.09
CA ILE A 109 -11.22 1.03 9.87
C ILE A 109 -12.64 0.50 9.69
N ARG A 110 -13.22 0.68 8.50
CA ARG A 110 -14.55 0.17 8.16
C ARG A 110 -14.53 -0.52 6.82
N THR A 111 -15.24 -1.63 6.75
CA THR A 111 -15.39 -2.41 5.51
C THR A 111 -16.82 -2.28 5.03
N PHE A 112 -16.99 -1.93 3.76
CA PHE A 112 -18.26 -1.75 3.09
C PHE A 112 -18.39 -2.82 2.00
N GLN A 113 -19.57 -3.41 1.90
CA GLN A 113 -19.88 -4.35 0.82
C GLN A 113 -20.54 -3.58 -0.31
N LYS A 114 -19.99 -3.67 -1.52
CA LYS A 114 -20.66 -3.13 -2.69
C LYS A 114 -21.97 -3.92 -2.93
N PRO A 115 -22.99 -3.31 -3.54
CA PRO A 115 -24.22 -4.02 -3.88
C PRO A 115 -23.91 -5.28 -4.69
N GLN A 116 -24.42 -6.43 -4.25
CA GLN A 116 -24.20 -7.69 -4.96
C GLN A 116 -24.89 -7.68 -6.33
N LYS A 117 -24.19 -8.14 -7.37
CA LYS A 117 -24.80 -8.55 -8.63
C LYS A 117 -25.00 -10.07 -8.59
N PRO A 118 -26.12 -10.62 -9.10
CA PRO A 118 -26.34 -12.07 -9.09
C PRO A 118 -25.17 -12.81 -9.74
N GLY A 119 -24.57 -13.77 -9.02
CA GLY A 119 -23.43 -14.56 -9.51
C GLY A 119 -22.05 -13.91 -9.35
N PHE A 120 -21.95 -12.71 -8.74
CA PHE A 120 -20.67 -12.05 -8.48
C PHE A 120 -20.64 -11.48 -7.06
N SER A 121 -19.66 -11.89 -6.26
CA SER A 121 -19.36 -11.26 -4.97
C SER A 121 -18.30 -10.19 -5.20
N PRO A 122 -18.65 -8.89 -5.22
CA PRO A 122 -17.65 -7.85 -5.39
C PRO A 122 -16.69 -7.83 -4.21
N ALA A 123 -15.43 -7.54 -4.47
CA ALA A 123 -14.47 -7.26 -3.41
C ALA A 123 -14.98 -6.09 -2.53
N PRO A 124 -14.68 -6.12 -1.22
CA PRO A 124 -15.12 -5.06 -0.32
C PRO A 124 -14.44 -3.74 -0.65
N VAL A 125 -14.99 -2.64 -0.11
CA VAL A 125 -14.28 -1.37 0.01
C VAL A 125 -13.86 -1.19 1.46
N VAL A 126 -12.56 -0.99 1.70
CA VAL A 126 -12.02 -0.71 3.03
C VAL A 126 -11.72 0.77 3.13
N ARG A 127 -12.31 1.42 4.14
CA ARG A 127 -12.02 2.80 4.51
C ARG A 127 -11.22 2.84 5.78
N VAL A 128 -10.12 3.58 5.75
CA VAL A 128 -9.34 3.93 6.94
C VAL A 128 -9.45 5.42 7.15
N THR A 129 -9.79 5.84 8.37
CA THR A 129 -9.73 7.25 8.76
C THR A 129 -8.76 7.43 9.90
N GLY A 130 -8.05 8.55 9.91
CA GLY A 130 -7.05 8.84 10.93
C GLY A 130 -6.54 10.27 10.83
N GLU A 131 -5.46 10.54 11.55
CA GLU A 131 -4.70 11.79 11.44
C GLU A 131 -3.25 11.50 11.10
N ASP A 132 -2.69 12.28 10.19
CA ASP A 132 -1.27 12.20 9.85
C ASP A 132 -0.40 12.90 10.92
N PRO A 133 0.94 12.82 10.83
CA PRO A 133 1.83 13.51 11.76
C PRO A 133 1.69 15.04 11.78
N ALA A 134 1.13 15.64 10.73
CA ALA A 134 0.84 17.07 10.65
C ALA A 134 -0.53 17.43 11.26
N GLY A 135 -1.29 16.46 11.77
CA GLY A 135 -2.61 16.64 12.37
C GLY A 135 -3.75 16.79 11.35
N ARG A 136 -3.51 16.55 10.07
CA ARG A 136 -4.54 16.58 9.02
C ARG A 136 -5.39 15.33 9.11
N ARG A 137 -6.70 15.47 8.93
CA ARG A 137 -7.63 14.34 8.87
C ARG A 137 -7.50 13.65 7.52
N VAL A 138 -7.09 12.40 7.53
CA VAL A 138 -6.88 11.61 6.30
C VAL A 138 -7.94 10.53 6.21
N CYS A 139 -8.51 10.37 5.03
CA CYS A 139 -9.33 9.23 4.64
C CYS A 139 -8.61 8.46 3.54
N VAL A 140 -8.47 7.15 3.70
CA VAL A 140 -7.88 6.25 2.70
C VAL A 140 -8.95 5.24 2.30
N LEU A 141 -9.17 5.07 1.00
CA LEU A 141 -10.06 4.09 0.42
C LEU A 141 -9.26 3.03 -0.34
N TRP A 142 -9.55 1.77 -0.05
CA TRP A 142 -9.04 0.62 -0.77
C TRP A 142 -10.20 -0.15 -1.39
N ARG A 143 -10.10 -0.43 -2.70
CA ARG A 143 -11.14 -1.09 -3.48
C ARG A 143 -10.54 -1.91 -4.62
N ASP A 144 -11.31 -2.83 -5.17
CA ASP A 144 -11.04 -3.28 -6.54
C ASP A 144 -11.45 -2.20 -7.54
N VAL A 145 -10.55 -1.88 -8.47
CA VAL A 145 -10.78 -0.88 -9.53
C VAL A 145 -11.81 -1.41 -10.52
N PRO A 146 -12.86 -0.65 -10.89
CA PRO A 146 -13.92 -1.13 -11.72
C PRO A 146 -13.52 -0.93 -13.19
N PRO A 147 -14.25 -1.53 -14.12
CA PRO A 147 -14.21 -1.08 -15.50
C PRO A 147 -14.60 0.41 -15.58
N LEU A 148 -14.00 1.14 -16.54
CA LEU A 148 -14.28 2.56 -16.76
C LEU A 148 -15.78 2.90 -16.86
N ALA A 149 -16.57 2.00 -17.47
CA ALA A 149 -18.02 2.17 -17.61
C ALA A 149 -18.79 2.20 -16.27
N GLU A 150 -18.22 1.65 -15.19
CA GLU A 150 -18.84 1.60 -13.86
C GLU A 150 -18.29 2.69 -12.90
N MET A 151 -17.26 3.43 -13.32
CA MET A 151 -16.54 4.39 -12.48
C MET A 151 -17.45 5.49 -11.90
N GLU A 152 -18.40 5.99 -12.70
CA GLU A 152 -19.31 7.05 -12.27
C GLU A 152 -20.37 6.54 -11.27
N ALA A 153 -20.88 5.32 -11.48
CA ALA A 153 -21.79 4.69 -10.54
C ALA A 153 -21.09 4.40 -9.20
N GLU A 154 -19.84 3.96 -9.27
CA GLU A 154 -19.02 3.77 -8.08
C GLU A 154 -18.74 5.10 -7.37
N ARG A 155 -18.39 6.17 -8.09
CA ARG A 155 -18.19 7.51 -7.52
C ARG A 155 -19.38 7.92 -6.66
N ALA A 156 -20.59 7.79 -7.22
CA ALA A 156 -21.83 8.13 -6.53
C ALA A 156 -22.03 7.27 -5.27
N TRP A 157 -21.80 5.96 -5.36
CA TRP A 157 -21.91 5.06 -4.21
C TRP A 157 -20.85 5.35 -3.14
N LEU A 158 -19.60 5.61 -3.52
CA LEU A 158 -18.54 5.97 -2.58
C LEU A 158 -18.88 7.26 -1.84
N GLN A 159 -19.46 8.26 -2.50
CA GLN A 159 -19.89 9.50 -1.85
C GLN A 159 -21.10 9.30 -0.93
N GLY A 160 -22.10 8.52 -1.36
CA GLY A 160 -23.34 8.31 -0.64
C GLY A 160 -23.24 7.32 0.54
N GLU A 161 -22.28 6.39 0.50
CA GLU A 161 -22.16 5.31 1.48
C GLU A 161 -20.78 5.32 2.14
N ALA A 162 -19.72 5.01 1.37
CA ALA A 162 -18.39 4.80 1.92
C ALA A 162 -17.79 6.06 2.55
N LEU A 163 -18.10 7.25 2.06
CA LEU A 163 -17.62 8.54 2.58
C LEU A 163 -18.69 9.29 3.38
N ALA A 164 -19.89 8.73 3.52
CA ALA A 164 -21.00 9.38 4.20
C ALA A 164 -20.65 9.72 5.66
N GLY A 165 -20.89 10.97 6.04
CA GLY A 165 -20.64 11.48 7.39
C GLY A 165 -19.15 11.57 7.79
N VAL A 166 -18.22 11.44 6.84
CA VAL A 166 -16.78 11.58 7.12
C VAL A 166 -16.29 12.94 6.62
N ALA A 167 -15.72 13.72 7.54
CA ALA A 167 -14.92 14.89 7.18
C ALA A 167 -13.44 14.50 7.09
N TYR A 168 -12.79 14.94 6.02
CA TYR A 168 -11.38 14.70 5.75
C TYR A 168 -10.78 15.93 5.09
N ASP A 169 -9.49 16.15 5.30
CA ASP A 169 -8.69 17.19 4.65
C ASP A 169 -7.95 16.60 3.45
N LEU A 170 -7.58 15.30 3.51
CA LEU A 170 -6.97 14.54 2.43
C LEU A 170 -7.74 13.22 2.19
N LEU A 171 -7.94 12.88 0.93
CA LEU A 171 -8.55 11.63 0.50
C LEU A 171 -7.61 10.88 -0.42
N TYR A 172 -7.17 9.70 -0.01
CA TYR A 172 -6.40 8.77 -0.84
C TYR A 172 -7.29 7.63 -1.33
N ILE A 173 -7.08 7.20 -2.57
CA ILE A 173 -7.72 6.02 -3.15
C ILE A 173 -6.76 5.28 -4.08
N ASN A 174 -6.81 3.95 -4.08
CA ASN A 174 -6.00 3.15 -4.99
C ASN A 174 -6.60 3.13 -6.40
N GLY A 175 -5.68 3.10 -7.37
CA GLY A 175 -5.96 3.07 -8.80
C GLY A 175 -6.71 4.30 -9.31
N GLU A 176 -7.23 4.17 -10.52
CA GLU A 176 -8.00 5.26 -11.13
C GLU A 176 -9.30 5.50 -10.36
N SER A 177 -9.67 6.79 -10.21
CA SER A 177 -10.88 7.18 -9.51
C SER A 177 -11.52 8.41 -10.14
N ALA A 178 -12.85 8.41 -10.20
CA ALA A 178 -13.63 9.60 -10.56
C ALA A 178 -13.96 10.48 -9.35
N LEU A 179 -13.48 10.16 -8.13
CA LEU A 179 -13.72 11.00 -6.95
C LEU A 179 -12.97 12.33 -7.06
N PRO A 180 -13.67 13.48 -6.99
CA PRO A 180 -13.04 14.78 -7.16
C PRO A 180 -12.10 15.08 -5.98
N GLY A 181 -10.89 15.59 -6.29
CA GLY A 181 -9.89 15.96 -5.29
C GLY A 181 -9.25 14.77 -4.56
N SER A 182 -9.48 13.54 -5.02
CA SER A 182 -8.80 12.36 -4.49
C SER A 182 -7.35 12.29 -4.98
N LEU A 183 -6.49 11.72 -4.13
CA LEU A 183 -5.07 11.49 -4.41
C LEU A 183 -4.85 9.99 -4.66
N ALA A 184 -4.09 9.66 -5.70
CA ALA A 184 -3.69 8.28 -5.96
C ALA A 184 -2.74 7.78 -4.85
N ILE A 185 -2.95 6.55 -4.40
CA ILE A 185 -2.12 5.93 -3.35
C ILE A 185 -0.73 5.58 -3.89
N GLU A 186 -0.65 5.08 -5.12
CA GLU A 186 0.54 4.44 -5.69
C GLU A 186 1.76 5.36 -5.70
N PRO A 187 1.69 6.62 -6.17
CA PRO A 187 2.86 7.51 -6.19
C PRO A 187 3.36 7.81 -4.78
N GLU A 188 2.44 8.02 -3.84
CA GLU A 188 2.77 8.35 -2.45
C GLU A 188 3.32 7.13 -1.70
N PHE A 189 2.73 5.96 -1.94
CA PHE A 189 3.23 4.69 -1.43
C PHE A 189 4.68 4.47 -1.89
N LYS A 190 4.94 4.65 -3.20
CA LYS A 190 6.29 4.50 -3.76
C LYS A 190 7.26 5.50 -3.15
N ARG A 191 6.86 6.77 -3.05
CA ARG A 191 7.67 7.83 -2.43
C ARG A 191 8.06 7.46 -0.99
N LEU A 192 7.09 7.10 -0.15
CA LEU A 192 7.31 6.79 1.26
C LEU A 192 8.12 5.51 1.48
N MET A 193 7.99 4.52 0.59
CA MET A 193 8.78 3.29 0.65
C MET A 193 10.26 3.54 0.37
N PHE A 194 10.59 4.47 -0.54
CA PHE A 194 11.97 4.65 -1.02
C PHE A 194 12.66 5.93 -0.51
N GLU A 195 11.95 6.84 0.17
CA GLU A 195 12.54 8.07 0.72
C GLU A 195 13.49 7.86 1.92
N GLY A 196 13.56 6.66 2.48
CA GLY A 196 14.52 6.31 3.55
C GLY A 196 15.88 5.80 3.06
N VAL A 197 16.11 5.71 1.75
CA VAL A 197 17.36 5.22 1.16
C VAL A 197 18.24 6.43 0.80
N ARG A 198 18.90 7.01 1.81
CA ARG A 198 20.02 7.95 1.63
C ARG A 198 21.17 7.58 2.55
#